data_AF-A0A969RZ10-F1
#
_entry.id   AF-A0A969RZ10-F1
#
_cell.length_a   1.000
_cell.length_b   1.000
_cell.length_c   1.000
_cell.angle_alpha   90.00
_cell.angle_beta   90.00
_cell.angle_gamma   90.00
#
_symmetry.space_group_name_H-M   'P 1'
#
loop_
_entity.id
_entity.type
_entity.pdbx_description
1 polymer ?
#
loop_
_entity_poly.entity_id
_entity_poly.type
_entity_poly.pdbx_seq_one_letter_code
_entity_poly.pdbx_strand_id
1 'polypeptide(L)'
;MLEGYGYQFSTAKSPPAPPNLSIHTVSVSSSPQESVMAGPKEYRSVTEFPLHLEQLEREALEHHYLELRTTYGSLTKSRGQLVRRQTEAKAKVAELQASLKRLNAAIAQAQTEKETLKASLAHNTQIRHQLETWGNSLAEDVDDLNAKMFATAKLLGDFEAVYEEVQAKGGILSIGKRFSLLLNAVKRLLNTDIADLITQPQKSAQSPDWADESPSNINKSLHDGSA
;
A
#
# COMPACT_ATOMS: atom_id res chain seq x y z
N MET A 1 -7.61 44.73 21.62
CA MET A 1 -6.38 43.92 21.53
C MET A 1 -6.79 42.56 21.02
N LEU A 2 -6.50 42.28 19.74
CA LEU A 2 -6.88 41.08 19.01
C LEU A 2 -5.59 40.35 18.67
N GLU A 3 -5.27 39.27 19.39
CA GLU A 3 -4.17 38.39 19.03
C GLU A 3 -4.68 37.34 18.05
N GLY A 4 -4.28 37.51 16.79
CA GLY A 4 -4.55 36.60 15.70
C GLY A 4 -3.69 35.34 15.82
N TYR A 5 -4.34 34.19 15.98
CA TYR A 5 -3.72 32.89 15.80
C TYR A 5 -3.49 32.65 14.30
N GLY A 6 -2.27 32.95 13.87
CA GLY A 6 -1.78 32.62 12.53
C GLY A 6 -1.64 31.10 12.38
N TYR A 7 -2.58 30.49 11.66
CA TYR A 7 -2.42 29.15 11.13
C TYR A 7 -1.28 29.15 10.11
N GLN A 8 -0.12 28.64 10.51
CA GLN A 8 0.94 28.32 9.58
C GLN A 8 0.54 27.06 8.81
N PHE A 9 0.15 27.24 7.54
CA PHE A 9 0.07 26.14 6.59
C PHE A 9 1.47 25.54 6.43
N SER A 10 1.68 24.41 7.10
CA SER A 10 2.81 23.53 6.83
C SER A 10 2.67 23.04 5.39
N THR A 11 3.44 23.65 4.49
CA THR A 11 3.55 23.21 3.11
C THR A 11 4.03 21.76 3.14
N ALA A 12 3.14 20.85 2.76
CA ALA A 12 3.44 19.44 2.61
C ALA A 12 4.75 19.28 1.84
N LYS A 13 5.75 18.73 2.52
CA LYS A 13 7.04 18.38 1.94
C LYS A 13 6.76 17.45 0.77
N SER A 14 6.94 17.98 -0.43
CA SER A 14 6.76 17.26 -1.69
C SER A 14 7.43 15.89 -1.61
N PRO A 15 6.77 14.80 -2.03
CA PRO A 15 7.37 13.48 -2.05
C PRO A 15 8.69 13.52 -2.83
N PRO A 16 9.73 12.82 -2.37
CA PRO A 16 10.98 12.74 -3.13
C PRO A 16 10.66 12.23 -4.53
N ALA A 17 11.11 12.98 -5.54
CA ALA A 17 11.01 12.59 -6.94
C ALA A 17 11.52 11.14 -7.10
N PRO A 18 10.86 10.31 -7.93
CA PRO A 18 11.33 8.96 -8.17
C PRO A 18 12.80 9.04 -8.62
N PRO A 19 13.67 8.10 -8.17
CA PRO A 19 15.04 8.06 -8.63
C PRO A 19 15.01 8.04 -10.15
N ASN A 20 15.66 9.06 -10.73
CA ASN A 20 15.81 9.23 -12.15
C ASN A 20 16.47 7.95 -12.66
N LEU A 21 15.67 7.04 -13.23
CA LEU A 21 16.14 5.90 -14.00
C LEU A 21 16.73 6.50 -15.28
N SER A 22 17.91 7.09 -15.12
CA SER A 22 18.86 7.29 -16.19
C SER A 22 19.18 5.89 -16.66
N ILE A 23 18.39 5.44 -17.64
CA ILE A 23 18.77 4.37 -18.53
C ILE A 23 20.08 4.89 -19.12
N HIS A 24 21.20 4.50 -18.52
CA HIS A 24 22.45 4.43 -19.25
C HIS A 24 22.15 3.44 -20.36
N THR A 25 21.65 3.98 -21.48
CA THR A 25 21.89 3.41 -22.79
C THR A 25 23.38 3.20 -22.81
N VAL A 26 23.77 1.95 -22.57
CA VAL A 26 25.10 1.47 -22.94
C VAL A 26 25.17 1.80 -24.41
N SER A 27 25.80 2.93 -24.70
CA SER A 27 26.21 3.30 -26.04
C SER A 27 27.22 2.22 -26.37
N VAL A 28 26.72 1.12 -26.93
CA VAL A 28 27.51 0.19 -27.69
C VAL A 28 27.99 1.06 -28.83
N SER A 29 29.16 1.67 -28.62
CA SER A 29 30.02 2.21 -29.65
C SER A 29 30.40 1.04 -30.54
N SER A 30 29.44 0.61 -31.36
CA SER A 30 29.70 -0.16 -32.55
C SER A 30 30.36 0.81 -33.51
N SER A 31 31.67 1.00 -33.31
CA SER A 31 32.55 1.33 -34.42
C SER A 31 32.17 0.37 -35.54
N PRO A 32 31.83 0.83 -36.75
CA PRO A 32 31.65 -0.04 -37.88
C PRO A 32 33.05 -0.55 -38.24
N GLN A 33 33.54 -1.56 -37.53
CA GLN A 33 34.42 -2.51 -38.19
C GLN A 33 33.53 -3.15 -39.23
N GLU A 34 33.72 -2.68 -40.45
CA GLU A 34 33.40 -3.31 -41.72
C GLU A 34 34.01 -4.72 -41.69
N SER A 35 33.38 -5.59 -40.91
CA SER A 35 33.53 -7.03 -41.00
C SER A 35 32.87 -7.35 -42.32
N VAL A 36 33.67 -7.28 -43.39
CA VAL A 36 33.39 -7.97 -44.64
C VAL A 36 32.96 -9.36 -44.21
N MET A 37 31.66 -9.60 -44.23
CA MET A 37 31.03 -10.89 -43.95
C MET A 37 31.44 -11.76 -45.12
N ALA A 38 32.70 -12.21 -45.11
CA ALA A 38 33.16 -13.25 -46.00
C ALA A 38 32.20 -14.40 -45.78
N GLY A 39 31.45 -14.73 -46.83
CA GLY A 39 30.54 -15.87 -46.83
C GLY A 39 31.26 -17.14 -46.37
N PRO A 40 30.51 -18.22 -46.10
CA PRO A 40 31.12 -19.48 -45.72
C PRO A 40 32.25 -19.82 -46.69
N LYS A 41 33.49 -19.85 -46.18
CA LYS A 41 34.65 -20.23 -46.98
C LYS A 41 34.44 -21.68 -47.38
N GLU A 42 34.16 -21.89 -48.66
CA GLU A 42 34.06 -23.21 -49.24
C GLU A 42 35.47 -23.79 -49.34
N TYR A 43 35.71 -24.86 -48.58
CA TYR A 43 36.96 -25.59 -48.67
C TYR A 43 36.83 -26.61 -49.78
N ARG A 44 37.90 -26.73 -50.57
CA ARG A 44 38.00 -27.72 -51.63
C ARG A 44 37.81 -29.13 -51.09
N SER A 45 37.00 -29.95 -51.76
CA SER A 45 36.73 -31.31 -51.30
C SER A 45 37.99 -32.18 -51.38
N VAL A 46 38.14 -33.12 -50.44
CA VAL A 46 39.24 -34.12 -50.45
C VAL A 46 39.23 -34.95 -51.74
N THR A 47 38.08 -35.06 -52.39
CA THR A 47 37.90 -35.77 -53.67
C THR A 47 38.53 -35.06 -54.87
N GLU A 48 38.89 -33.79 -54.74
CA GLU A 48 39.54 -33.02 -55.82
C GLU A 48 41.06 -33.15 -55.82
N PHE A 49 41.64 -33.86 -54.83
CA PHE A 49 43.06 -34.15 -54.80
C PHE A 49 43.40 -35.30 -55.75
N PRO A 50 44.50 -35.19 -56.54
CA PRO A 50 44.89 -36.23 -57.47
C PRO A 50 45.21 -37.53 -56.73
N LEU A 51 44.52 -38.62 -57.10
CA LEU A 51 44.73 -39.94 -56.50
C LEU A 51 46.04 -40.60 -56.93
N HIS A 52 46.56 -40.25 -58.11
CA HIS A 52 47.78 -40.82 -58.69
C HIS A 52 48.89 -39.76 -58.73
N LEU A 53 49.71 -39.72 -57.67
CA LEU A 53 50.82 -38.76 -57.53
C LEU A 53 51.99 -39.06 -58.49
N GLU A 54 52.09 -40.29 -59.00
CA GLU A 54 53.19 -40.75 -59.86
C GLU A 54 53.14 -40.17 -61.27
N GLN A 55 51.97 -39.67 -61.70
CA GLN A 55 51.76 -39.10 -63.04
C GLN A 55 51.88 -37.58 -63.05
N LEU A 56 52.11 -36.96 -61.89
CA LEU A 56 52.17 -35.51 -61.74
C LEU A 56 53.61 -35.02 -61.86
N GLU A 57 53.82 -33.95 -62.63
CA GLU A 57 55.09 -33.24 -62.61
C GLU A 57 55.39 -32.71 -61.20
N ARG A 58 56.68 -32.69 -60.85
CA ARG A 58 57.14 -32.29 -59.51
C ARG A 58 56.62 -30.92 -59.09
N GLU A 59 56.56 -29.96 -60.01
CA GLU A 59 56.08 -28.61 -59.75
C GLU A 59 54.59 -28.58 -59.36
N ALA A 60 53.75 -29.36 -60.04
CA ALA A 60 52.33 -29.50 -59.73
C ALA A 60 52.11 -30.18 -58.36
N LEU A 61 52.95 -31.14 -58.01
CA LEU A 61 52.91 -31.82 -56.71
C LEU A 61 53.28 -30.88 -55.56
N GLU A 62 54.34 -30.08 -55.73
CA GLU A 62 54.73 -29.05 -54.75
C GLU A 62 53.63 -27.99 -54.59
N HIS A 63 52.99 -27.57 -55.68
CA HIS A 63 51.86 -26.64 -55.65
C HIS A 63 50.67 -27.19 -54.84
N HIS A 64 50.21 -28.42 -55.13
CA HIS A 64 49.11 -29.03 -54.38
C HIS A 64 49.43 -29.25 -52.91
N TYR A 65 50.68 -29.57 -52.57
CA TYR A 65 51.10 -29.69 -51.17
C TYR A 65 51.01 -28.34 -50.43
N LEU A 66 51.46 -27.25 -51.06
CA LEU A 66 51.37 -25.91 -50.47
C LEU A 66 49.90 -25.46 -50.32
N GLU A 67 49.05 -25.75 -51.30
CA GLU A 67 47.60 -25.51 -51.23
C GLU A 67 46.96 -26.30 -50.07
N LEU A 68 47.27 -27.59 -49.93
CA LEU A 68 46.78 -28.40 -48.81
C LEU A 68 47.24 -27.87 -47.45
N ARG A 69 48.52 -27.47 -47.35
CA ARG A 69 49.08 -26.92 -46.12
C ARG A 69 48.40 -25.61 -45.73
N THR A 70 48.16 -24.72 -46.69
CA THR A 70 47.53 -23.42 -46.44
C THR A 70 46.04 -23.57 -46.08
N THR A 71 45.32 -24.43 -46.79
CA THR A 71 43.90 -24.75 -46.48
C THR A 71 43.77 -25.38 -45.09
N TYR A 72 44.57 -26.39 -44.75
CA TYR A 72 44.58 -27.01 -43.42
C TYR A 72 44.90 -26.00 -42.30
N GLY A 73 45.89 -25.13 -42.53
CA GLY A 73 46.22 -24.05 -41.59
C GLY A 73 45.06 -23.09 -41.37
N SER A 74 44.32 -22.74 -42.43
CA SER A 74 43.14 -21.89 -42.32
C SER A 74 41.95 -22.58 -41.64
N LEU A 75 41.74 -23.88 -41.90
CA LEU A 75 40.71 -24.70 -41.25
C LEU A 75 40.97 -24.86 -39.75
N THR A 76 42.23 -25.05 -39.36
CA THR A 76 42.61 -25.17 -37.95
C THR A 76 42.35 -23.86 -37.21
N LYS A 77 42.68 -22.71 -37.82
CA LYS A 77 42.38 -21.38 -37.27
C LYS A 77 40.87 -21.15 -37.15
N SER A 78 40.09 -21.48 -38.18
CA SER A 78 38.64 -21.29 -38.16
C SER A 78 37.96 -22.17 -37.11
N ARG A 79 38.38 -23.43 -36.98
CA ARG A 79 37.93 -24.33 -35.90
C ARG A 79 38.27 -23.76 -34.52
N GLY A 80 39.48 -23.24 -34.33
CA GLY A 80 39.89 -22.60 -33.08
C GLY A 80 39.01 -21.41 -32.71
N GLN A 81 38.70 -20.54 -33.68
CA GLN A 81 37.79 -19.41 -33.49
C GLN A 81 36.35 -19.85 -33.19
N LEU A 82 35.87 -20.88 -33.87
CA LEU A 82 34.54 -21.44 -33.61
C LEU A 82 34.42 -21.97 -32.19
N VAL A 83 35.42 -22.74 -31.73
CA VAL A 83 35.44 -23.26 -30.35
C VAL A 83 35.43 -22.11 -29.34
N ARG A 84 36.24 -21.07 -29.55
CA ARG A 84 36.25 -19.88 -28.68
C ARG A 84 34.88 -19.20 -28.62
N ARG A 85 34.28 -18.90 -29.78
CA ARG A 85 32.95 -18.30 -29.87
C ARG A 85 31.89 -19.19 -29.21
N GLN A 86 31.98 -20.50 -29.37
CA GLN A 86 31.08 -21.44 -28.72
C GLN A 86 31.23 -21.40 -27.19
N THR A 87 32.46 -21.36 -26.66
CA THR A 87 32.70 -21.24 -25.21
C THR A 87 32.22 -19.91 -24.66
N GLU A 88 32.45 -18.80 -25.37
CA GLU A 88 31.96 -17.47 -25.00
C GLU A 88 30.43 -17.41 -25.00
N ALA A 89 29.78 -17.98 -26.02
CA ALA A 89 28.33 -18.04 -26.09
C ALA A 89 27.74 -18.86 -24.93
N LYS A 90 28.35 -20.01 -24.59
CA LYS A 90 27.93 -20.81 -23.42
C LYS A 90 28.08 -20.04 -22.11
N ALA A 91 29.18 -19.31 -21.93
CA ALA A 91 29.40 -18.49 -20.75
C ALA A 91 28.34 -17.37 -20.63
N LYS A 92 28.04 -16.67 -21.73
CA LYS A 92 26.98 -15.64 -21.77
C LYS A 92 25.60 -16.21 -21.46
N VAL A 93 25.26 -17.38 -21.98
CA VAL A 93 23.98 -18.04 -21.65
C VAL A 93 23.90 -18.36 -20.16
N ALA A 94 24.96 -18.87 -19.55
CA ALA A 94 25.00 -19.15 -18.12
C ALA A 94 24.84 -17.86 -17.28
N GLU A 95 25.49 -16.77 -17.69
CA GLU A 95 25.35 -15.45 -17.05
C GLU A 95 23.91 -14.93 -17.14
N LEU A 96 23.30 -14.99 -18.33
CA LEU A 96 21.90 -14.59 -18.53
C LEU A 96 20.94 -15.44 -17.69
N GLN A 97 21.16 -16.75 -17.60
CA GLN A 97 20.36 -17.62 -16.74
C GLN A 97 20.48 -17.23 -15.27
N ALA A 98 21.69 -16.92 -14.79
CA ALA A 98 21.89 -16.44 -13.42
C ALA A 98 21.19 -15.10 -13.18
N SER A 99 21.26 -14.18 -14.14
CA SER A 99 20.58 -12.88 -14.08
C SER A 99 19.05 -13.05 -14.03
N LEU A 100 18.48 -13.90 -14.88
CA LEU A 100 17.04 -14.21 -14.88
C LEU A 100 16.59 -14.79 -13.54
N LYS A 101 17.37 -15.69 -12.94
CA LYS A 101 17.05 -16.23 -11.60
C LYS A 101 17.01 -15.14 -10.54
N ARG A 102 17.96 -14.20 -10.56
CA ARG A 102 17.99 -13.06 -9.63
C ARG A 102 16.78 -12.13 -9.84
N LEU A 103 16.45 -11.82 -11.10
CA LEU A 103 15.29 -10.98 -11.42
C LEU A 103 13.98 -11.65 -10.98
N ASN A 104 13.83 -12.96 -11.20
CA ASN A 104 12.66 -13.69 -10.73
C ASN A 104 12.54 -13.68 -9.20
N ALA A 105 13.66 -13.82 -8.48
CA ALA A 105 13.66 -13.70 -7.02
C ALA A 105 13.25 -12.29 -6.55
N ALA A 106 13.77 -11.24 -7.22
CA ALA A 106 13.39 -9.86 -6.92
C ALA A 106 11.90 -9.58 -7.21
N ILE A 107 11.35 -10.14 -8.29
CA ILE A 107 9.92 -10.04 -8.61
C ILE A 107 9.08 -10.75 -7.54
N ALA A 108 9.47 -11.96 -7.13
CA ALA A 108 8.77 -12.68 -6.06
C ALA A 108 8.78 -11.88 -4.76
N GLN A 109 9.91 -11.29 -4.39
CA GLN A 109 10.00 -10.42 -3.22
C GLN A 109 9.08 -9.20 -3.35
N ALA A 110 9.14 -8.47 -4.47
CA ALA A 110 8.28 -7.31 -4.70
C ALA A 110 6.78 -7.67 -4.67
N GLN A 111 6.40 -8.87 -5.11
CA GLN A 111 5.02 -9.36 -4.98
C GLN A 111 4.65 -9.59 -3.52
N THR A 112 5.52 -10.21 -2.72
CA THR A 112 5.25 -10.39 -1.28
C THR A 112 5.10 -9.05 -0.56
N GLU A 113 5.99 -8.09 -0.82
CA GLU A 113 5.92 -6.74 -0.26
C GLU A 113 4.64 -6.00 -0.69
N LYS A 114 4.20 -6.18 -1.94
CA LYS A 114 2.93 -5.61 -2.40
C LYS A 114 1.74 -6.18 -1.61
N GLU A 115 1.71 -7.48 -1.39
CA GLU A 115 0.60 -8.11 -0.64
C GLU A 115 0.62 -7.73 0.84
N THR A 116 1.80 -7.60 1.47
CA THR A 116 1.89 -7.08 2.85
C THR A 116 1.44 -5.63 2.95
N LEU A 117 1.80 -4.79 1.98
CA LEU A 117 1.34 -3.40 1.93
C LEU A 117 -0.17 -3.31 1.76
N LYS A 118 -0.77 -4.11 0.87
CA LYS A 118 -2.23 -4.18 0.73
C LYS A 118 -2.91 -4.60 2.04
N ALA A 119 -2.39 -5.62 2.71
CA ALA A 119 -2.92 -6.06 4.00
C ALA A 119 -2.82 -4.94 5.05
N SER A 120 -1.69 -4.22 5.10
CA SER A 120 -1.50 -3.09 6.02
C SER A 120 -2.45 -1.92 5.72
N LEU A 121 -2.73 -1.66 4.44
CA LEU A 121 -3.66 -0.61 4.01
C LEU A 121 -5.08 -0.97 4.40
N ALA A 122 -5.52 -2.20 4.11
CA ALA A 122 -6.84 -2.70 4.50
C ALA A 122 -7.05 -2.62 6.02
N HIS A 123 -6.02 -2.97 6.79
CA HIS A 123 -6.03 -2.81 8.24
C HIS A 123 -6.11 -1.34 8.69
N ASN A 124 -5.34 -0.44 8.06
CA ASN A 124 -5.39 0.99 8.38
C ASN A 124 -6.76 1.60 8.06
N THR A 125 -7.37 1.23 6.94
CA THR A 125 -8.72 1.69 6.58
C THR A 125 -9.76 1.18 7.58
N GLN A 126 -9.62 -0.05 8.06
CA GLN A 126 -10.50 -0.58 9.11
C GLN A 126 -10.35 0.19 10.42
N ILE A 127 -9.12 0.48 10.85
CA ILE A 127 -8.86 1.29 12.05
C ILE A 127 -9.43 2.69 11.89
N ARG A 128 -9.26 3.33 10.73
CA ARG A 128 -9.85 4.65 10.48
C ARG A 128 -11.37 4.62 10.62
N HIS A 129 -12.01 3.62 10.04
CA HIS A 129 -13.45 3.46 10.17
C HIS A 129 -13.88 3.27 11.64
N GLN A 130 -13.15 2.46 12.40
CA GLN A 130 -13.38 2.29 13.84
C GLN A 130 -13.19 3.60 14.63
N LEU A 131 -12.19 4.42 14.26
CA LEU A 131 -11.99 5.73 14.88
C LEU A 131 -13.11 6.71 14.52
N GLU A 132 -13.61 6.68 13.29
CA GLU A 132 -14.73 7.51 12.86
C GLU A 132 -16.01 7.14 13.61
N THR A 133 -16.31 5.85 13.74
CA THR A 133 -17.49 5.40 14.49
C THR A 133 -17.35 5.73 15.97
N TRP A 134 -16.17 5.54 16.56
CA TRP A 134 -15.92 5.93 17.95
C TRP A 134 -16.01 7.45 18.14
N GLY A 135 -15.49 8.24 17.20
CA GLY A 135 -15.60 9.70 17.21
C GLY A 135 -17.05 10.19 17.16
N ASN A 136 -17.89 9.55 16.33
CA ASN A 136 -19.32 9.86 16.26
C ASN A 136 -20.04 9.49 17.57
N SER A 137 -19.78 8.31 18.12
CA SER A 137 -20.33 7.90 19.43
C SER A 137 -19.91 8.85 20.55
N LEU A 138 -18.66 9.28 20.56
CA LEU A 138 -18.17 10.23 21.57
C LEU A 138 -18.80 11.61 21.39
N ALA A 139 -19.07 12.04 20.15
CA ALA A 139 -19.79 13.29 19.89
C ALA A 139 -21.23 13.22 20.44
N GLU A 140 -21.92 12.09 20.22
CA GLU A 140 -23.25 11.85 20.81
C GLU A 140 -23.22 11.88 22.34
N ASP A 141 -22.23 11.21 22.96
CA ASP A 141 -22.07 11.20 24.43
C ASP A 141 -21.79 12.61 24.98
N VAL A 142 -20.99 13.41 24.28
CA VAL A 142 -20.71 14.81 24.66
C VAL A 142 -21.96 15.67 24.51
N ASP A 143 -22.73 15.51 23.44
CA ASP A 143 -23.98 16.23 23.23
C ASP A 143 -25.03 15.87 24.29
N ASP A 144 -25.16 14.59 24.65
CA ASP A 144 -26.02 14.13 25.75
C ASP A 144 -25.56 14.70 27.09
N LEU A 145 -24.26 14.66 27.39
CA LEU A 145 -23.71 15.22 28.61
C LEU A 145 -23.90 16.74 28.68
N ASN A 146 -23.76 17.44 27.55
CA ASN A 146 -23.99 18.87 27.45
C ASN A 146 -25.47 19.21 27.67
N ALA A 147 -26.38 18.43 27.07
CA ALA A 147 -27.82 18.56 27.32
C ALA A 147 -28.17 18.36 28.82
N LYS A 148 -27.57 17.35 29.46
CA LYS A 148 -27.69 17.13 30.91
C LYS A 148 -27.14 18.31 31.73
N MET A 149 -26.01 18.89 31.32
CA MET A 149 -25.44 20.07 31.96
C MET A 149 -26.35 21.30 31.82
N PHE A 150 -26.91 21.54 30.64
CA PHE A 150 -27.87 22.63 30.43
C PHE A 150 -29.16 22.43 31.25
N ALA A 151 -29.66 21.20 31.33
CA ALA A 151 -30.84 20.88 32.16
C ALA A 151 -30.58 21.14 33.65
N THR A 152 -29.40 20.75 34.16
CA THR A 152 -29.03 21.01 35.56
C THR A 152 -28.78 22.50 35.83
N ALA A 153 -28.14 23.22 34.91
CA ALA A 153 -27.98 24.68 35.01
C ALA A 153 -29.33 25.41 35.04
N LYS A 154 -30.30 24.97 34.21
CA LYS A 154 -31.66 25.51 34.21
C LYS A 154 -32.39 25.24 35.52
N LEU A 155 -32.32 24.00 36.03
CA LEU A 155 -32.90 23.64 37.33
C LEU A 155 -32.34 24.51 38.46
N LEU A 156 -31.02 24.79 38.43
CA LEU A 156 -30.36 25.63 39.42
C LEU A 156 -30.84 27.09 39.33
N GLY A 157 -30.98 27.63 38.11
CA GLY A 157 -31.53 28.96 37.88
C GLY A 157 -33.01 29.09 38.30
N ASP A 158 -33.83 28.07 38.01
CA ASP A 158 -35.21 27.99 38.48
C ASP A 158 -35.28 27.98 40.02
N PHE A 159 -34.33 27.30 40.68
CA PHE A 159 -34.18 27.31 42.13
C PHE A 159 -33.83 28.67 42.69
N GLU A 160 -32.85 29.34 42.09
CA GLU A 160 -32.39 30.65 42.51
C GLU A 160 -33.50 31.70 42.36
N ALA A 161 -34.25 31.66 41.25
CA ALA A 161 -35.42 32.51 41.05
C ALA A 161 -36.52 32.29 42.13
N VAL A 162 -36.82 31.04 42.48
CA VAL A 162 -37.77 30.71 43.55
C VAL A 162 -37.24 31.16 44.92
N TYR A 163 -35.93 31.06 45.16
CA TYR A 163 -35.29 31.53 46.39
C TYR A 163 -35.37 33.06 46.52
N GLU A 164 -35.05 33.81 45.47
CA GLU A 164 -35.15 35.27 45.45
C GLU A 164 -36.60 35.74 45.63
N GLU A 165 -37.58 35.08 45.02
CA GLU A 165 -39.00 35.40 45.21
C GLU A 165 -39.43 35.22 46.69
N VAL A 166 -38.92 34.17 47.34
CA VAL A 166 -39.15 33.89 48.76
C VAL A 166 -38.47 34.91 49.68
N GLN A 167 -37.30 35.42 49.29
CA GLN A 167 -36.55 36.45 50.02
C GLN A 167 -37.18 37.84 49.86
N ALA A 168 -37.62 38.22 48.65
CA ALA A 168 -38.17 39.54 48.34
C ALA A 168 -39.55 39.79 49.00
N LYS A 169 -40.37 38.75 49.19
CA LYS A 169 -41.65 38.86 49.89
C LYS A 169 -41.41 38.80 51.40
N GLY A 170 -40.91 39.86 52.04
CA GLY A 170 -40.61 39.92 53.48
C GLY A 170 -41.85 39.96 54.39
N GLY A 171 -42.35 38.79 54.84
CA GLY A 171 -43.44 38.68 55.82
C GLY A 171 -43.38 37.39 56.65
N ILE A 172 -43.51 37.48 57.97
CA ILE A 172 -43.24 36.39 58.94
C ILE A 172 -44.30 35.26 58.90
N LEU A 173 -45.53 35.55 58.47
CA LEU A 173 -46.63 34.56 58.41
C LEU A 173 -46.52 33.54 57.26
N SER A 174 -45.65 33.76 56.28
CA SER A 174 -45.46 32.86 55.13
C SER A 174 -44.33 31.86 55.31
N ILE A 175 -43.63 31.84 56.45
CA ILE A 175 -42.48 30.96 56.72
C ILE A 175 -42.85 29.46 56.58
N GLY A 176 -44.02 29.02 57.07
CA GLY A 176 -44.45 27.62 56.92
C GLY A 176 -44.77 27.22 55.47
N LYS A 177 -45.46 28.10 54.73
CA LYS A 177 -45.72 27.89 53.29
C LYS A 177 -44.43 27.92 52.47
N ARG A 178 -43.49 28.79 52.79
CA ARG A 178 -42.15 28.88 52.15
C ARG A 178 -41.33 27.62 52.37
N PHE A 179 -41.28 27.13 53.60
CA PHE A 179 -40.54 25.91 53.90
C PHE A 179 -41.13 24.72 53.14
N SER A 180 -42.46 24.64 53.00
CA SER A 180 -43.12 23.61 52.18
C SER A 180 -42.86 23.75 50.68
N LEU A 181 -42.77 24.98 50.15
CA LEU A 181 -42.45 25.24 48.75
C LEU A 181 -40.98 24.94 48.44
N LEU A 182 -40.08 25.30 49.34
CA LEU A 182 -38.65 25.03 49.23
C LEU A 182 -38.38 23.53 49.41
N LEU A 183 -39.05 22.86 50.36
CA LEU A 183 -39.01 21.40 50.47
C LEU A 183 -39.64 20.70 49.26
N ASN A 184 -40.71 21.22 48.66
CA ASN A 184 -41.25 20.65 47.44
C ASN A 184 -40.31 20.88 46.26
N ALA A 185 -39.65 22.03 46.17
CA ALA A 185 -38.64 22.29 45.15
C ALA A 185 -37.44 21.35 45.35
N VAL A 186 -36.95 21.18 46.59
CA VAL A 186 -35.83 20.28 46.95
C VAL A 186 -36.22 18.84 46.70
N LYS A 187 -37.42 18.44 47.10
CA LYS A 187 -37.97 17.12 46.79
C LYS A 187 -38.12 16.94 45.28
N ARG A 188 -38.48 17.98 44.54
CA ARG A 188 -38.55 17.93 43.08
C ARG A 188 -37.17 17.82 42.46
N LEU A 189 -36.16 18.56 42.93
CA LEU A 189 -34.76 18.45 42.49
C LEU A 189 -34.15 17.06 42.75
N LEU A 190 -34.46 16.47 43.92
CA LEU A 190 -33.96 15.16 44.34
C LEU A 190 -34.76 13.98 43.76
N ASN A 191 -36.04 14.17 43.42
CA ASN A 191 -36.89 13.13 42.79
C ASN A 191 -37.04 13.28 41.27
N THR A 192 -36.74 14.42 40.66
CA THR A 192 -36.64 14.51 39.21
C THR A 192 -35.35 13.81 38.82
N ASP A 193 -35.48 12.54 38.50
CA ASP A 193 -34.45 11.81 37.79
C ASP A 193 -34.13 12.60 36.53
N ILE A 194 -32.84 12.83 36.25
CA ILE A 194 -32.41 13.63 35.08
C ILE A 194 -32.99 13.03 33.79
N ALA A 195 -33.30 11.73 33.81
CA ALA A 195 -34.02 10.99 32.77
C ALA A 195 -35.43 11.54 32.45
N ASP A 196 -36.20 12.00 33.44
CA ASP A 196 -37.60 12.44 33.26
C ASP A 196 -37.74 13.84 32.61
N LEU A 197 -36.65 14.61 32.56
CA LEU A 197 -36.57 15.89 31.84
C LEU A 197 -36.13 15.73 30.38
N ILE A 198 -35.58 14.58 30.00
CA ILE A 198 -35.11 14.29 28.64
C ILE A 198 -36.25 13.73 27.76
N THR A 199 -37.28 13.15 28.37
CA THR A 199 -38.38 12.45 27.67
C THR A 199 -39.55 13.36 27.29
N GLN A 200 -39.37 14.23 26.29
CA GLN A 200 -40.41 14.58 25.30
C GLN A 200 -39.86 15.51 24.17
N PRO A 201 -40.15 15.25 22.88
CA PRO A 201 -39.95 14.03 22.10
C PRO A 201 -39.08 14.29 20.86
N GLN A 202 -38.14 13.40 20.54
CA GLN A 202 -37.89 13.03 19.14
C GLN A 202 -37.96 11.52 18.99
N LYS A 203 -38.69 11.14 17.93
CA LYS A 203 -39.25 9.83 17.68
C LYS A 203 -38.40 9.16 16.61
N SER A 204 -37.59 8.19 17.01
CA SER A 204 -37.16 7.04 16.19
C SER A 204 -36.51 6.05 17.16
N ALA A 205 -37.26 5.07 17.66
CA ALA A 205 -37.38 3.76 17.02
C ALA A 205 -36.01 3.09 16.82
N GLN A 206 -35.55 2.34 17.83
CA GLN A 206 -35.56 0.87 17.82
C GLN A 206 -34.99 0.38 19.15
N SER A 207 -35.61 -0.66 19.69
CA SER A 207 -35.06 -1.44 20.80
C SER A 207 -33.68 -1.99 20.41
N PRO A 208 -32.72 -2.12 21.34
CA PRO A 208 -31.41 -2.66 21.02
C PRO A 208 -31.52 -4.13 20.60
N ASP A 209 -31.09 -4.43 19.37
CA ASP A 209 -31.01 -5.76 18.74
C ASP A 209 -29.97 -6.69 19.39
N TRP A 210 -29.44 -6.32 20.56
CA TRP A 210 -28.45 -7.10 21.32
C TRP A 210 -29.07 -8.27 22.10
N ALA A 211 -30.39 -8.41 22.11
CA ALA A 211 -31.08 -9.46 22.89
C ALA A 211 -31.23 -10.79 22.13
N ASP A 212 -30.88 -10.88 20.84
CA ASP A 212 -31.11 -12.07 20.00
C ASP A 212 -29.83 -12.72 19.42
N GLU A 213 -28.66 -12.38 19.99
CA GLU A 213 -27.40 -13.06 19.65
C GLU A 213 -27.29 -14.44 20.33
N SER A 214 -28.15 -15.37 19.91
CA SER A 214 -27.94 -16.80 20.17
C SER A 214 -26.75 -17.30 19.34
N PRO A 215 -25.82 -18.10 19.89
CA PRO A 215 -24.60 -18.58 19.21
C PRO A 215 -24.86 -19.36 17.91
N SER A 216 -26.12 -19.70 17.62
CA SER A 216 -26.59 -20.30 16.38
C SER A 216 -26.54 -19.36 15.16
N ASN A 217 -26.60 -18.03 15.35
CA ASN A 217 -26.74 -17.07 14.24
C ASN A 217 -25.42 -16.52 13.67
N ILE A 218 -24.31 -16.65 14.40
CA ILE A 218 -22.99 -16.13 13.99
C ILE A 218 -22.45 -16.85 12.73
N ASN A 219 -22.85 -18.10 12.49
CA ASN A 219 -22.39 -18.85 11.32
C ASN A 219 -23.15 -18.55 10.02
N LYS A 220 -24.30 -17.86 10.08
CA LYS A 220 -25.14 -17.62 8.90
C LYS A 220 -24.74 -16.35 8.15
N SER A 221 -24.30 -15.30 8.87
CA SER A 221 -23.86 -14.04 8.27
C SER A 221 -22.50 -14.14 7.56
N LEU A 222 -21.67 -15.13 7.91
CA LEU A 222 -20.39 -15.39 7.26
C LEU A 222 -20.52 -16.03 5.86
N HIS A 223 -21.67 -16.63 5.53
CA HIS A 223 -21.87 -17.32 4.26
C HIS A 223 -22.63 -16.49 3.20
N ASP A 224 -23.35 -15.44 3.58
CA ASP A 224 -24.15 -14.61 2.65
C ASP A 224 -23.39 -13.38 2.09
N GLY A 225 -22.15 -13.14 2.55
CA GLY A 225 -21.29 -12.05 2.08
C GLY A 225 -20.43 -12.37 0.85
N SER A 226 -20.59 -13.56 0.25
CA SER A 226 -19.87 -13.97 -0.95
C SER A 226 -20.84 -14.31 -2.08
N ALA A 227 -21.34 -13.27 -2.75
CA ALA A 227 -21.89 -13.33 -4.10
C ALA A 227 -21.46 -12.07 -4.87
#